data_AF-A0A1B7XTT5-F1
#
_entry.id   AF-A0A1B7XTT5-F1
#
_cell.length_a   1.000
_cell.length_b   1.000
_cell.length_c   1.000
_cell.angle_alpha   90.00
_cell.angle_beta   90.00
_cell.angle_gamma   90.00
#
_symmetry.space_group_name_H-M   'P 1'
#
loop_
_entity.id
_entity.type
_entity.pdbx_description
1 polymer ?
#
loop_
_entity_poly.entity_id
_entity_poly.type
_entity_poly.pdbx_seq_one_letter_code
_entity_poly.pdbx_strand_id
1 'polypeptide(L)'
;MSVRIRALYKQIAAVYNGVVDPPVSLGIKLEIQPQNFETEPDWCHHRRYHSRRLQLHDPETLPDLPFVSSLAIKSRAYGSSAENATDVRPLSPLVPLQCLVHLPAVQEWNARWLWERPMPASMPSRVMREHYTWPWEGPLRDARHEFGAAIMDQEKHLCGKKIPASLTRAALHFWPFFSLPKHDQSVARPNLIHPADKDPVSVGLCKLGAQLSLFDVRAVVTSDLFPSPEAPADQQWSQMRRFRLEFHTLRPDGRWYFVGPGGEDPHDSEEGGYKISDTEHYPRQTDPDEDMELDREYGDDPECFVEYRLDMFRTEPCRDRIEPLLAAFAKSLTRDNMPSLDDAELFTHLWWYPSDNREVEGYDLPMKLGHRWGVKFIAGRGGEKKMKDGDAAVAAAAAPTPPVVQWQVGNWRPSEEVMSLFESLGRQEWLDLEWDRYRCTAGHDLLGNSESSPI
;
A
#
# COMPACT_ATOMS: atom_id res chain seq x y z
N MET A 1 -16.42 -6.84 -16.85
CA MET A 1 -16.39 -5.82 -15.77
C MET A 1 -17.04 -4.51 -16.22
N SER A 2 -16.55 -3.88 -17.30
CA SER A 2 -16.99 -2.55 -17.79
C SER A 2 -18.50 -2.39 -17.91
N VAL A 3 -19.19 -3.36 -18.52
CA VAL A 3 -20.65 -3.35 -18.67
C VAL A 3 -21.37 -3.28 -17.32
N ARG A 4 -20.88 -3.99 -16.29
CA ARG A 4 -21.49 -4.01 -14.95
C ARG A 4 -21.29 -2.68 -14.23
N ILE A 5 -20.09 -2.08 -14.30
CA ILE A 5 -19.82 -0.76 -13.72
C ILE A 5 -20.67 0.31 -14.40
N ARG A 6 -20.72 0.31 -15.74
CA ARG A 6 -21.55 1.23 -16.53
C ARG A 6 -23.04 1.10 -16.18
N ALA A 7 -23.54 -0.14 -16.07
CA ALA A 7 -24.93 -0.41 -15.69
C ALA A 7 -25.23 0.08 -14.26
N LEU A 8 -24.32 -0.15 -13.30
CA LEU A 8 -24.44 0.34 -11.93
C LEU A 8 -24.54 1.86 -11.88
N TYR A 9 -23.63 2.56 -12.55
CA TYR A 9 -23.63 4.02 -12.60
C TYR A 9 -24.93 4.57 -13.21
N LYS A 10 -25.40 3.98 -14.31
CA LYS A 10 -26.69 4.34 -14.94
C LYS A 10 -27.88 4.09 -14.02
N GLN A 11 -27.89 2.97 -13.29
CA GLN A 11 -28.95 2.64 -12.35
C GLN A 11 -28.99 3.62 -11.18
N ILE A 12 -27.83 3.96 -10.61
CA ILE A 12 -27.72 4.94 -9.53
C ILE A 12 -28.23 6.31 -9.99
N ALA A 13 -27.81 6.78 -11.17
CA ALA A 13 -28.29 8.02 -11.75
C ALA A 13 -29.82 8.02 -11.94
N ALA A 14 -30.38 6.95 -12.49
CA ALA A 14 -31.81 6.83 -12.73
C ALA A 14 -32.62 6.82 -11.43
N VAL A 15 -32.17 6.07 -10.42
CA VAL A 15 -32.84 6.00 -9.11
C VAL A 15 -32.81 7.36 -8.42
N TYR A 16 -31.65 8.03 -8.36
CA TYR A 16 -31.54 9.32 -7.68
C TYR A 16 -32.47 10.38 -8.30
N ASN A 17 -32.54 10.44 -9.64
CA ASN A 17 -33.42 11.38 -10.35
C ASN A 17 -34.91 11.06 -10.21
N GLY A 18 -35.28 9.84 -9.78
CA GLY A 18 -36.66 9.40 -9.60
C GLY A 18 -37.19 9.54 -8.16
N VAL A 19 -36.35 9.92 -7.21
CA VAL A 19 -36.72 10.02 -5.78
C VAL A 19 -37.10 11.45 -5.43
N VAL A 20 -38.25 11.62 -4.76
CA VAL A 20 -38.82 12.94 -4.38
C VAL A 20 -38.00 13.65 -3.29
N ASP A 21 -37.29 12.89 -2.45
CA ASP A 21 -36.40 13.39 -1.39
C ASP A 21 -35.15 12.50 -1.31
N PRO A 22 -34.16 12.70 -2.19
CA PRO A 22 -32.99 11.83 -2.25
C PRO A 22 -32.07 12.04 -1.04
N PRO A 23 -31.30 11.02 -0.64
CA PRO A 23 -30.37 11.15 0.47
C PRO A 23 -29.34 12.26 0.21
N VAL A 24 -28.99 12.99 1.26
CA VAL A 24 -28.01 14.10 1.23
C VAL A 24 -26.66 13.66 0.69
N SER A 25 -26.29 12.39 0.88
CA SER A 25 -25.06 11.83 0.34
C SER A 25 -25.18 10.33 0.11
N LEU A 26 -24.53 9.83 -0.94
CA LEU A 26 -24.51 8.40 -1.29
C LEU A 26 -23.08 7.90 -1.42
N GLY A 27 -22.81 6.68 -0.94
CA GLY A 27 -21.53 6.00 -1.13
C GLY A 27 -21.64 4.88 -2.16
N ILE A 28 -20.66 4.76 -3.05
CA ILE A 28 -20.52 3.63 -3.98
C ILE A 28 -19.51 2.66 -3.42
N LYS A 29 -19.85 1.37 -3.45
CA LYS A 29 -18.95 0.29 -3.05
C LYS A 29 -18.80 -0.71 -4.19
N LEU A 30 -17.58 -0.83 -4.71
CA LEU A 30 -17.21 -1.84 -5.69
C LEU A 30 -16.50 -2.99 -4.97
N GLU A 31 -17.05 -4.19 -5.10
CA GLU A 31 -16.47 -5.41 -4.53
C GLU A 31 -16.02 -6.34 -5.66
N ILE A 32 -14.72 -6.64 -5.68
CA ILE A 32 -14.16 -7.65 -6.57
C ILE A 32 -14.54 -9.02 -6.00
N GLN A 33 -15.42 -9.71 -6.71
CA GLN A 33 -15.77 -11.08 -6.39
C GLN A 33 -14.75 -12.03 -7.04
N PRO A 34 -14.46 -13.17 -6.38
CA PRO A 34 -13.82 -14.31 -7.01
C PRO A 34 -14.58 -14.71 -8.27
N GLN A 35 -13.82 -15.11 -9.28
CA GLN A 35 -14.29 -15.39 -10.62
C GLN A 35 -14.20 -16.91 -10.81
N ASN A 36 -15.34 -17.54 -11.10
CA ASN A 36 -15.34 -18.96 -11.42
C ASN A 36 -14.76 -19.12 -12.83
N PHE A 37 -13.50 -19.55 -12.93
CA PHE A 37 -12.81 -19.66 -14.22
C PHE A 37 -13.09 -20.96 -14.97
N GLU A 38 -13.61 -22.01 -14.33
CA GLU A 38 -14.02 -23.25 -15.03
C GLU A 38 -15.00 -24.11 -14.21
N THR A 39 -15.82 -24.85 -14.95
CA THR A 39 -16.51 -26.09 -14.53
C THR A 39 -15.69 -27.27 -15.05
N GLU A 40 -15.59 -28.39 -14.32
CA GLU A 40 -14.92 -29.63 -14.77
C GLU A 40 -15.28 -30.00 -16.23
N PRO A 41 -14.34 -30.53 -17.05
CA PRO A 41 -13.06 -31.19 -16.67
C PRO A 41 -11.76 -30.40 -16.96
N ASP A 42 -11.82 -29.15 -17.42
CA ASP A 42 -10.64 -28.40 -17.89
C ASP A 42 -9.88 -27.64 -16.78
N TRP A 43 -9.70 -28.21 -15.59
CA TRP A 43 -9.06 -27.53 -14.46
C TRP A 43 -7.58 -27.18 -14.73
N CYS A 44 -7.30 -25.90 -14.98
CA CYS A 44 -5.94 -25.38 -15.13
C CYS A 44 -5.55 -24.45 -13.97
N HIS A 45 -4.56 -24.84 -13.15
CA HIS A 45 -4.12 -24.05 -12.00
C HIS A 45 -3.52 -22.69 -12.39
N HIS A 46 -2.86 -22.59 -13.56
CA HIS A 46 -2.36 -21.32 -14.12
C HIS A 46 -3.47 -20.26 -14.26
N ARG A 47 -4.70 -20.68 -14.57
CA ARG A 47 -5.85 -19.77 -14.76
C ARG A 47 -6.43 -19.28 -13.45
N ARG A 48 -6.08 -19.88 -12.32
CA ARG A 48 -6.57 -19.48 -10.99
C ARG A 48 -5.77 -18.33 -10.39
N TYR A 49 -4.54 -18.10 -10.85
CA TYR A 49 -3.62 -17.09 -10.33
C TYR A 49 -3.28 -16.06 -11.40
N HIS A 50 -4.20 -15.14 -11.63
CA HIS A 50 -4.04 -14.17 -12.71
C HIS A 50 -3.10 -13.02 -12.35
N SER A 51 -2.15 -12.73 -13.24
CA SER A 51 -1.37 -11.48 -13.19
C SER A 51 -1.88 -10.42 -14.18
N ARG A 52 -2.76 -10.78 -15.11
CA ARG A 52 -3.41 -9.82 -16.01
C ARG A 52 -4.46 -9.01 -15.25
N ARG A 53 -4.28 -7.69 -15.26
CA ARG A 53 -5.13 -6.76 -14.52
C ARG A 53 -6.42 -6.46 -15.27
N LEU A 54 -7.52 -6.39 -14.53
CA LEU A 54 -8.81 -5.93 -15.06
C LEU A 54 -8.74 -4.43 -15.34
N GLN A 55 -9.10 -4.05 -16.56
CA GLN A 55 -9.21 -2.66 -17.01
C GLN A 55 -10.66 -2.31 -17.36
N LEU A 56 -10.97 -1.02 -17.30
CA LEU A 56 -12.28 -0.49 -17.71
C LEU A 56 -12.20 -0.11 -19.20
N HIS A 57 -13.20 -0.54 -19.95
CA HIS A 57 -13.36 -0.20 -21.37
C HIS A 57 -14.34 0.96 -21.52
N ASP A 58 -13.98 1.91 -22.37
CA ASP A 58 -14.68 3.18 -22.64
C ASP A 58 -15.07 3.90 -21.32
N PRO A 59 -14.09 4.20 -20.44
CA PRO A 59 -14.34 4.91 -19.18
C PRO A 59 -15.12 6.23 -19.36
N GLU A 60 -14.91 6.93 -20.47
CA GLU A 60 -15.59 8.19 -20.83
C GLU A 60 -17.11 8.06 -20.97
N THR A 61 -17.63 6.83 -21.11
CA THR A 61 -19.07 6.55 -21.23
C THR A 61 -19.79 6.42 -19.89
N LEU A 62 -19.07 6.49 -18.76
CA LEU A 62 -19.68 6.51 -17.44
C LEU A 62 -20.44 7.84 -17.22
N PRO A 63 -21.68 7.80 -16.68
CA PRO A 63 -22.39 9.01 -16.34
C PRO A 63 -21.80 9.67 -15.09
N ASP A 64 -21.87 10.99 -15.03
CA ASP A 64 -21.47 11.74 -13.83
C ASP A 64 -22.51 11.60 -12.71
N LEU A 65 -22.04 11.37 -11.48
CA LEU A 65 -22.87 11.19 -10.29
C LEU A 65 -22.55 12.26 -9.24
N PRO A 66 -23.11 13.47 -9.35
CA PRO A 66 -22.74 14.64 -8.54
C PRO A 66 -23.21 14.60 -7.08
N PHE A 67 -23.89 13.54 -6.67
CA PHE A 67 -24.42 13.34 -5.32
C PHE A 67 -23.69 12.23 -4.55
N VAL A 68 -22.71 11.58 -5.19
CA VAL A 68 -21.90 10.53 -4.57
C VAL A 68 -20.76 11.19 -3.80
N SER A 69 -20.71 10.95 -2.48
CA SER A 69 -19.72 11.52 -1.57
C SER A 69 -18.59 10.57 -1.21
N SER A 70 -18.73 9.26 -1.45
CA SER A 70 -17.68 8.29 -1.15
C SER A 70 -17.59 7.17 -2.18
N LEU A 71 -16.36 6.75 -2.47
CA LEU A 71 -16.05 5.58 -3.30
C LEU A 71 -15.22 4.59 -2.49
N ALA A 72 -15.74 3.38 -2.32
CA ALA A 72 -15.06 2.28 -1.68
C ALA A 72 -14.76 1.15 -2.68
N ILE A 73 -13.54 0.62 -2.65
CA ILE A 73 -13.11 -0.52 -3.47
C ILE A 73 -12.49 -1.55 -2.52
N LYS A 74 -13.02 -2.77 -2.58
CA LYS A 74 -12.53 -3.90 -1.79
C LYS A 74 -12.56 -5.19 -2.62
N SER A 75 -11.81 -6.20 -2.18
CA SER A 75 -11.94 -7.56 -2.68
C SER A 75 -12.62 -8.44 -1.63
N ARG A 76 -13.35 -9.46 -2.07
CA ARG A 76 -13.86 -10.51 -1.20
C ARG A 76 -12.82 -11.63 -1.13
N ALA A 77 -12.24 -11.85 0.05
CA ALA A 77 -11.34 -12.99 0.28
C ALA A 77 -12.16 -14.28 0.51
N TYR A 78 -11.79 -15.39 -0.15
CA TYR A 78 -12.15 -16.73 0.30
C TYR A 78 -11.04 -17.21 1.26
N GLY A 79 -11.37 -17.36 2.54
CA GLY A 79 -10.46 -17.90 3.55
C GLY A 79 -9.67 -16.86 4.36
N SER A 80 -9.02 -17.33 5.42
CA SER A 80 -8.30 -16.53 6.42
C SER A 80 -7.01 -15.90 5.93
N SER A 81 -6.55 -16.22 4.71
CA SER A 81 -5.34 -15.65 4.13
C SER A 81 -5.65 -14.98 2.79
N ALA A 82 -5.55 -13.65 2.77
CA ALA A 82 -5.52 -12.88 1.53
C ALA A 82 -4.34 -13.28 0.60
N GLU A 83 -3.42 -14.10 1.13
CA GLU A 83 -2.31 -14.78 0.44
C GLU A 83 -2.79 -15.73 -0.66
N ASN A 84 -4.03 -16.25 -0.61
CA ASN A 84 -4.39 -17.30 -1.54
C ASN A 84 -4.68 -16.80 -2.95
N ALA A 85 -5.04 -15.53 -3.21
CA ALA A 85 -5.24 -14.90 -4.54
C ALA A 85 -6.04 -15.68 -5.61
N THR A 86 -6.51 -16.87 -5.26
CA THR A 86 -7.07 -17.87 -6.13
C THR A 86 -8.38 -17.33 -6.65
N ASP A 87 -8.55 -17.44 -7.95
CA ASP A 87 -9.75 -17.06 -8.65
C ASP A 87 -10.03 -15.55 -8.57
N VAL A 88 -9.06 -14.72 -8.17
CA VAL A 88 -9.18 -13.26 -8.16
C VAL A 88 -8.25 -12.65 -9.21
N ARG A 89 -8.82 -11.89 -10.16
CA ARG A 89 -8.02 -11.05 -11.05
C ARG A 89 -7.69 -9.73 -10.37
N PRO A 90 -6.42 -9.30 -10.39
CA PRO A 90 -6.03 -8.00 -9.87
C PRO A 90 -6.73 -6.89 -10.66
N LEU A 91 -7.09 -5.80 -10.00
CA LEU A 91 -7.64 -4.61 -10.65
C LEU A 91 -6.49 -3.72 -11.11
N SER A 92 -6.58 -3.10 -12.28
CA SER A 92 -5.65 -2.01 -12.61
C SER A 92 -5.93 -0.83 -11.67
N PRO A 93 -4.91 -0.20 -11.06
CA PRO A 93 -5.07 1.01 -10.24
C PRO A 93 -5.70 2.18 -11.00
N LEU A 94 -5.72 2.13 -12.34
CA LEU A 94 -6.38 3.10 -13.19
C LEU A 94 -7.92 3.03 -13.11
N VAL A 95 -8.50 1.84 -12.89
CA VAL A 95 -9.96 1.66 -12.83
C VAL A 95 -10.60 2.46 -11.69
N PRO A 96 -10.08 2.42 -10.44
CA PRO A 96 -10.50 3.32 -9.38
C PRO A 96 -10.49 4.80 -9.78
N LEU A 97 -9.41 5.27 -10.40
CA LEU A 97 -9.25 6.67 -10.80
C LEU A 97 -10.26 7.06 -11.90
N GLN A 98 -10.44 6.19 -12.89
CA GLN A 98 -11.43 6.37 -13.95
C GLN A 98 -12.86 6.39 -13.40
N CYS A 99 -13.17 5.60 -12.36
CA CYS A 99 -14.45 5.71 -11.66
C CYS A 99 -14.56 7.05 -10.90
N LEU A 100 -13.51 7.42 -10.18
CA LEU A 100 -13.47 8.58 -9.28
C LEU A 100 -13.73 9.91 -10.00
N VAL A 101 -13.21 10.10 -11.22
CA VAL A 101 -13.40 11.34 -11.98
C VAL A 101 -14.84 11.61 -12.44
N HIS A 102 -15.72 10.60 -12.35
CA HIS A 102 -17.16 10.74 -12.60
C HIS A 102 -17.99 11.05 -11.34
N LEU A 103 -17.33 11.29 -10.19
CA LEU A 103 -17.97 11.55 -8.91
C LEU A 103 -17.60 12.96 -8.40
N PRO A 104 -18.11 14.05 -8.99
CA PRO A 104 -17.59 15.39 -8.74
C PRO A 104 -17.83 15.94 -7.32
N ALA A 105 -18.65 15.27 -6.50
CA ALA A 105 -18.86 15.59 -5.08
C ALA A 105 -18.18 14.60 -4.12
N VAL A 106 -17.33 13.70 -4.63
CA VAL A 106 -16.65 12.70 -3.80
C VAL A 106 -15.73 13.40 -2.81
N GLN A 107 -15.86 13.04 -1.53
CA GLN A 107 -15.06 13.55 -0.42
C GLN A 107 -14.10 12.50 0.12
N GLU A 108 -14.48 11.22 -0.01
CA GLU A 108 -13.75 10.08 0.52
C GLU A 108 -13.48 9.02 -0.56
N TRP A 109 -12.21 8.60 -0.67
CA TRP A 109 -11.82 7.46 -1.50
C TRP A 109 -11.16 6.39 -0.64
N ASN A 110 -11.82 5.24 -0.51
CA ASN A 110 -11.34 4.11 0.26
C ASN A 110 -11.06 2.91 -0.66
N ALA A 111 -9.83 2.79 -1.15
CA ALA A 111 -9.38 1.65 -1.95
C ALA A 111 -8.43 0.77 -1.12
N ARG A 112 -9.00 -0.16 -0.35
CA ARG A 112 -8.22 -1.11 0.47
C ARG A 112 -7.61 -2.26 -0.33
N TRP A 113 -7.78 -2.23 -1.64
CA TRP A 113 -7.44 -3.33 -2.50
C TRP A 113 -6.99 -2.84 -3.88
N LEU A 114 -5.78 -2.27 -3.95
CA LEU A 114 -5.13 -1.91 -5.22
C LEU A 114 -4.21 -3.03 -5.76
N TRP A 115 -3.99 -4.09 -4.97
CA TRP A 115 -3.29 -5.33 -5.34
C TRP A 115 -1.90 -5.09 -6.00
N GLU A 116 -0.95 -4.48 -5.28
CA GLU A 116 0.47 -4.70 -5.53
C GLU A 116 0.89 -5.93 -4.77
N ARG A 117 1.14 -7.00 -5.52
CA ARG A 117 1.73 -8.21 -5.00
C ARG A 117 3.13 -8.31 -5.58
N PRO A 118 4.14 -7.74 -4.92
CA PRO A 118 5.51 -7.79 -5.42
C PRO A 118 6.15 -9.18 -5.28
N MET A 119 5.47 -10.12 -4.61
CA MET A 119 6.03 -11.39 -4.18
C MET A 119 5.05 -12.56 -4.38
N PRO A 120 5.53 -13.77 -4.73
CA PRO A 120 4.71 -14.97 -4.78
C PRO A 120 4.06 -15.31 -3.44
N ALA A 121 3.09 -16.22 -3.46
CA ALA A 121 2.43 -16.68 -2.24
C ALA A 121 3.38 -17.62 -1.52
N SER A 122 3.29 -17.61 -0.20
CA SER A 122 3.91 -18.59 0.66
C SER A 122 3.21 -19.96 0.52
N MET A 123 3.59 -20.73 -0.49
CA MET A 123 3.04 -22.08 -0.72
C MET A 123 4.10 -23.16 -0.44
N PRO A 124 3.75 -24.33 0.16
CA PRO A 124 4.72 -25.42 0.35
C PRO A 124 5.25 -25.99 -0.97
N SER A 125 4.37 -26.17 -1.95
CA SER A 125 4.75 -26.65 -3.28
C SER A 125 5.60 -25.62 -4.02
N ARG A 126 6.75 -26.08 -4.52
CA ARG A 126 7.63 -25.30 -5.40
C ARG A 126 6.91 -24.84 -6.65
N VAL A 127 6.17 -25.73 -7.33
CA VAL A 127 5.40 -25.42 -8.54
C VAL A 127 4.39 -24.29 -8.27
N MET A 128 3.68 -24.36 -7.15
CA MET A 128 2.76 -23.29 -6.75
C MET A 128 3.50 -21.96 -6.54
N ARG A 129 4.63 -21.94 -5.83
CA ARG A 129 5.36 -20.69 -5.55
C ARG A 129 5.99 -20.08 -6.80
N GLU A 130 6.74 -20.88 -7.53
CA GLU A 130 7.64 -20.43 -8.59
C GLU A 130 6.93 -20.28 -9.94
N HIS A 131 5.81 -20.99 -10.14
CA HIS A 131 5.16 -21.03 -11.44
C HIS A 131 3.72 -20.52 -11.40
N TYR A 132 2.84 -21.11 -10.59
CA TYR A 132 1.42 -20.73 -10.64
C TYR A 132 1.15 -19.39 -9.98
N THR A 133 1.68 -19.17 -8.77
CA THR A 133 1.36 -17.98 -7.99
C THR A 133 2.30 -16.81 -8.24
N TRP A 134 3.29 -16.98 -9.12
CA TRP A 134 4.31 -15.97 -9.40
C TRP A 134 3.66 -14.69 -9.95
N PRO A 135 3.84 -13.53 -9.28
CA PRO A 135 3.35 -12.27 -9.81
C PRO A 135 4.26 -11.86 -10.96
N TRP A 136 3.73 -11.85 -12.17
CA TRP A 136 4.50 -11.38 -13.33
C TRP A 136 4.88 -9.90 -13.14
N GLU A 137 6.17 -9.61 -13.20
CA GLU A 137 6.74 -8.32 -12.85
C GLU A 137 6.39 -7.23 -13.88
N GLY A 138 6.28 -7.59 -15.16
CA GLY A 138 5.89 -6.69 -16.25
C GLY A 138 4.53 -6.02 -15.98
N PRO A 139 3.43 -6.78 -15.85
CA PRO A 139 2.12 -6.21 -15.50
C PRO A 139 2.08 -5.45 -14.17
N LEU A 140 2.95 -5.76 -13.22
CA LEU A 140 3.07 -4.99 -11.97
C LEU A 140 3.74 -3.63 -12.21
N ARG A 141 4.88 -3.61 -12.91
CA ARG A 141 5.57 -2.37 -13.33
C ARG A 141 4.63 -1.48 -14.11
N ASP A 142 3.98 -2.00 -15.15
CA ASP A 142 3.12 -1.21 -16.02
C ASP A 142 1.97 -0.57 -15.24
N ALA A 143 1.37 -1.28 -14.28
CA ALA A 143 0.32 -0.73 -13.43
C ALA A 143 0.79 0.43 -12.54
N ARG A 144 2.02 0.36 -12.03
CA ARG A 144 2.64 1.44 -11.24
C ARG A 144 2.87 2.67 -12.11
N HIS A 145 3.40 2.46 -13.32
CA HIS A 145 3.62 3.53 -14.30
C HIS A 145 2.31 4.16 -14.77
N GLU A 146 1.29 3.35 -15.08
CA GLU A 146 -0.05 3.82 -15.43
C GLU A 146 -0.68 4.66 -14.31
N PHE A 147 -0.55 4.23 -13.05
CA PHE A 147 -1.05 4.98 -11.89
C PHE A 147 -0.37 6.34 -11.76
N GLY A 148 0.97 6.36 -11.78
CA GLY A 148 1.74 7.59 -11.71
C GLY A 148 1.41 8.54 -12.85
N ALA A 149 1.44 8.04 -14.09
CA ALA A 149 1.09 8.81 -15.28
C ALA A 149 -0.33 9.39 -15.21
N ALA A 150 -1.29 8.62 -14.70
CA ALA A 150 -2.67 9.07 -14.60
C ALA A 150 -2.89 10.22 -13.61
N ILE A 151 -2.11 10.28 -12.53
CA ILE A 151 -2.17 11.40 -11.59
C ILE A 151 -1.38 12.60 -12.11
N MET A 152 -0.26 12.35 -12.78
CA MET A 152 0.61 13.39 -13.32
C MET A 152 -0.01 14.10 -14.53
N ASP A 153 -0.65 13.37 -15.43
CA ASP A 153 -1.33 13.87 -16.64
C ASP A 153 -2.77 13.35 -16.71
N GLN A 154 -3.63 13.94 -15.87
CA GLN A 154 -5.03 13.53 -15.70
C GLN A 154 -5.85 13.72 -16.98
N GLU A 155 -5.58 14.78 -17.75
CA GLU A 155 -6.34 15.05 -18.97
C GLU A 155 -6.16 13.94 -20.00
N LYS A 156 -4.92 13.48 -20.19
CA LYS A 156 -4.59 12.39 -21.11
C LYS A 156 -5.11 11.03 -20.65
N HIS A 157 -4.98 10.72 -19.37
CA HIS A 157 -5.18 9.36 -18.85
C HIS A 157 -6.54 9.13 -18.18
N LEU A 158 -7.25 10.19 -17.81
CA LEU A 158 -8.55 10.14 -17.12
C LEU A 158 -9.67 10.80 -17.94
N CYS A 159 -9.68 10.56 -19.25
CA CYS A 159 -10.78 10.94 -20.15
C CYS A 159 -11.05 12.44 -20.22
N GLY A 160 -10.00 13.28 -20.14
CA GLY A 160 -10.14 14.73 -20.10
C GLY A 160 -10.72 15.28 -18.79
N LYS A 161 -10.92 14.43 -17.77
CA LYS A 161 -11.45 14.83 -16.46
C LYS A 161 -10.33 14.90 -15.43
N LYS A 162 -10.55 15.72 -14.41
CA LYS A 162 -9.65 15.86 -13.26
C LYS A 162 -10.20 15.11 -12.06
N ILE A 163 -9.32 14.65 -11.18
CA ILE A 163 -9.68 14.16 -9.85
C ILE A 163 -10.43 15.30 -9.13
N PRO A 164 -11.63 15.05 -8.59
CA PRO A 164 -12.43 16.10 -7.97
C PRO A 164 -11.70 16.77 -6.81
N ALA A 165 -11.70 18.11 -6.79
CA ALA A 165 -11.12 18.90 -5.70
C ALA A 165 -11.87 18.73 -4.37
N SER A 166 -13.09 18.19 -4.40
CA SER A 166 -13.87 17.83 -3.21
C SER A 166 -13.25 16.65 -2.45
N LEU A 167 -12.40 15.84 -3.10
CA LEU A 167 -11.76 14.70 -2.47
C LEU A 167 -10.70 15.19 -1.49
N THR A 168 -11.00 15.02 -0.20
CA THR A 168 -10.16 15.51 0.91
C THR A 168 -9.67 14.38 1.80
N ARG A 169 -10.14 13.15 1.60
CA ARG A 169 -9.79 11.99 2.44
C ARG A 169 -9.56 10.76 1.58
N ALA A 170 -8.42 10.10 1.76
CA ALA A 170 -8.11 8.87 1.03
C ALA A 170 -7.47 7.80 1.92
N ALA A 171 -7.88 6.55 1.71
CA ALA A 171 -7.22 5.36 2.23
C ALA A 171 -6.89 4.44 1.04
N LEU A 172 -5.59 4.32 0.72
CA LEU A 172 -5.08 3.58 -0.44
C LEU A 172 -4.16 2.46 0.02
N HIS A 173 -4.66 1.23 -0.02
CA HIS A 173 -3.89 0.06 0.37
C HIS A 173 -3.58 -0.80 -0.85
N PHE A 174 -2.29 -0.90 -1.16
CA PHE A 174 -1.80 -1.74 -2.24
C PHE A 174 -1.66 -3.21 -1.81
N TRP A 175 -1.62 -3.51 -0.50
CA TRP A 175 -1.80 -4.86 0.05
C TRP A 175 -2.69 -4.87 1.31
N PRO A 176 -3.24 -6.04 1.72
CA PRO A 176 -4.27 -6.16 2.77
C PRO A 176 -3.75 -5.93 4.19
N PHE A 177 -4.60 -5.41 5.10
CA PHE A 177 -4.20 -4.97 6.45
C PHE A 177 -3.55 -6.08 7.30
N PHE A 178 -4.01 -7.33 7.14
CA PHE A 178 -3.66 -8.48 8.02
C PHE A 178 -2.95 -9.63 7.33
N SER A 179 -2.61 -9.54 6.04
CA SER A 179 -1.71 -10.53 5.47
C SER A 179 -0.31 -10.16 5.90
N LEU A 180 0.28 -11.00 6.76
CA LEU A 180 1.73 -11.15 6.78
C LEU A 180 2.20 -11.19 5.33
N PRO A 181 3.05 -10.26 4.88
CA PRO A 181 3.75 -10.46 3.63
C PRO A 181 4.73 -11.60 3.88
N LYS A 182 4.25 -12.85 3.86
CA LYS A 182 5.05 -14.06 3.92
C LYS A 182 5.81 -14.15 2.61
N HIS A 183 6.89 -13.40 2.58
CA HIS A 183 7.63 -13.02 1.40
C HIS A 183 9.04 -13.58 1.56
N ASP A 184 9.50 -14.31 0.55
CA ASP A 184 10.88 -14.80 0.54
C ASP A 184 11.85 -13.65 0.27
N GLN A 185 12.48 -13.14 1.33
CA GLN A 185 13.37 -11.99 1.27
C GLN A 185 14.78 -12.36 0.78
N SER A 186 15.04 -13.65 0.55
CA SER A 186 16.32 -14.13 0.00
C SER A 186 16.43 -13.96 -1.50
N VAL A 187 15.31 -13.91 -2.23
CA VAL A 187 15.28 -13.94 -3.70
C VAL A 187 15.38 -12.54 -4.32
N ALA A 188 16.10 -12.44 -5.45
CA ALA A 188 16.30 -11.23 -6.22
C ALA A 188 14.98 -10.56 -6.65
N ARG A 189 14.99 -9.23 -6.78
CA ARG A 189 13.78 -8.43 -7.03
C ARG A 189 13.92 -7.56 -8.27
N PRO A 190 12.82 -7.28 -8.98
CA PRO A 190 12.85 -6.44 -10.17
C PRO A 190 13.01 -4.97 -9.80
N ASN A 191 13.58 -4.20 -10.72
CA ASN A 191 13.43 -2.75 -10.72
C ASN A 191 12.08 -2.37 -11.36
N LEU A 192 11.13 -1.93 -10.53
CA LEU A 192 9.79 -1.47 -10.93
C LEU A 192 9.76 0.01 -11.35
N ILE A 193 10.87 0.74 -11.17
CA ILE A 193 10.98 2.17 -11.49
C ILE A 193 11.34 2.35 -12.96
N HIS A 194 12.35 1.63 -13.46
CA HIS A 194 12.81 1.75 -14.84
C HIS A 194 11.65 1.51 -15.84
N PRO A 195 11.48 2.35 -16.89
CA PRO A 195 12.43 3.35 -17.40
C PRO A 195 12.28 4.77 -16.80
N ALA A 196 11.45 4.97 -15.78
CA ALA A 196 11.36 6.27 -15.13
C ALA A 196 12.61 6.55 -14.26
N ASP A 197 12.85 7.82 -13.97
CA ASP A 197 13.94 8.23 -13.06
C ASP A 197 13.53 8.16 -11.58
N LYS A 198 12.22 8.26 -11.32
CA LYS A 198 11.61 8.30 -10.00
C LYS A 198 10.48 7.31 -9.92
N ASP A 199 10.20 6.81 -8.72
CA ASP A 199 9.12 5.86 -8.51
C ASP A 199 7.75 6.48 -8.89
N PRO A 200 7.06 5.97 -9.94
CA PRO A 200 5.83 6.56 -10.43
C PRO A 200 4.70 6.60 -9.40
N VAL A 201 4.62 5.58 -8.53
CA VAL A 201 3.61 5.53 -7.47
C VAL A 201 3.89 6.58 -6.40
N SER A 202 5.13 6.67 -5.91
CA SER A 202 5.53 7.70 -4.95
C SER A 202 5.24 9.11 -5.46
N VAL A 203 5.65 9.44 -6.69
CA VAL A 203 5.40 10.77 -7.28
C VAL A 203 3.90 11.03 -7.46
N GLY A 204 3.13 10.05 -7.93
CA GLY A 204 1.68 10.16 -8.06
C GLY A 204 0.99 10.39 -6.72
N LEU A 205 1.37 9.64 -5.69
CA LEU A 205 0.84 9.81 -4.33
C LEU A 205 1.25 11.16 -3.70
N CYS A 206 2.45 11.66 -3.97
CA CYS A 206 2.88 13.00 -3.55
C CYS A 206 1.94 14.08 -4.09
N LYS A 207 1.63 14.01 -5.40
CA LYS A 207 0.71 14.94 -6.06
C LYS A 207 -0.72 14.79 -5.57
N LEU A 208 -1.20 13.56 -5.35
CA LEU A 208 -2.53 13.32 -4.79
C LEU A 208 -2.65 13.88 -3.36
N GLY A 209 -1.60 13.74 -2.55
CA GLY A 209 -1.56 14.19 -1.16
C GLY A 209 -1.78 15.69 -0.97
N ALA A 210 -1.45 16.52 -1.97
CA ALA A 210 -1.54 17.99 -1.88
C ALA A 210 -2.96 18.52 -1.62
N GLN A 211 -4.00 17.80 -2.05
CA GLN A 211 -5.41 18.18 -1.81
C GLN A 211 -6.04 17.47 -0.59
N LEU A 212 -5.33 16.54 0.05
CA LEU A 212 -5.88 15.71 1.11
C LEU A 212 -5.67 16.32 2.49
N SER A 213 -6.68 16.14 3.33
CA SER A 213 -6.64 16.40 4.77
C SER A 213 -6.39 15.15 5.60
N LEU A 214 -6.67 13.98 5.04
CA LEU A 214 -6.45 12.68 5.65
C LEU A 214 -5.94 11.73 4.58
N PHE A 215 -4.77 11.15 4.82
CA PHE A 215 -4.13 10.26 3.86
C PHE A 215 -3.54 9.04 4.56
N ASP A 216 -4.15 7.89 4.31
CA ASP A 216 -3.74 6.59 4.82
C ASP A 216 -3.25 5.74 3.65
N VAL A 217 -1.98 5.34 3.68
CA VAL A 217 -1.32 4.70 2.56
C VAL A 217 -0.58 3.48 3.03
N ARG A 218 -0.68 2.42 2.23
CA ARG A 218 0.12 1.22 2.38
C ARG A 218 0.68 0.83 1.03
N ALA A 219 1.95 1.16 0.77
CA ALA A 219 2.54 1.12 -0.57
C ALA A 219 4.05 0.79 -0.57
N VAL A 220 4.55 0.21 -1.67
CA VAL A 220 5.98 0.10 -1.97
C VAL A 220 6.40 1.46 -2.51
N VAL A 221 7.22 2.20 -1.77
CA VAL A 221 7.49 3.63 -2.02
C VAL A 221 8.96 3.98 -1.89
N THR A 222 9.30 5.20 -2.29
CA THR A 222 10.59 5.87 -2.07
C THR A 222 10.37 7.21 -1.36
N SER A 223 11.45 7.95 -1.12
CA SER A 223 11.39 9.32 -0.59
C SER A 223 10.63 10.30 -1.50
N ASP A 224 10.44 9.99 -2.78
CA ASP A 224 9.68 10.82 -3.72
C ASP A 224 8.19 10.94 -3.39
N LEU A 225 7.70 10.21 -2.39
CA LEU A 225 6.33 10.34 -1.86
C LEU A 225 6.12 11.69 -1.16
N PHE A 226 7.19 12.24 -0.58
CA PHE A 226 7.10 13.44 0.23
C PHE A 226 7.42 14.68 -0.60
N PRO A 227 6.64 15.77 -0.44
CA PRO A 227 6.93 17.02 -1.12
C PRO A 227 8.27 17.59 -0.63
N SER A 228 9.05 18.10 -1.58
CA SER A 228 10.27 18.85 -1.28
C SER A 228 9.92 20.14 -0.52
N PRO A 229 10.75 20.64 0.40
CA PRO A 229 10.57 21.96 1.01
C PRO A 229 10.47 23.10 -0.01
N GLU A 230 11.09 22.92 -1.18
CA GLU A 230 11.09 23.88 -2.29
C GLU A 230 9.95 23.64 -3.29
N ALA A 231 9.06 22.68 -3.02
CA ALA A 231 7.98 22.36 -3.92
C ALA A 231 6.99 23.54 -4.04
N PRO A 232 6.42 23.77 -5.23
CA PRO A 232 5.35 24.74 -5.44
C PRO A 232 4.16 24.52 -4.50
N ALA A 233 3.40 25.58 -4.22
CA ALA A 233 2.27 25.54 -3.28
C ALA A 233 1.18 24.50 -3.64
N ASP A 234 1.01 24.18 -4.93
CA ASP A 234 0.07 23.16 -5.42
C ASP A 234 0.57 21.71 -5.22
N GLN A 235 1.80 21.54 -4.74
CA GLN A 235 2.39 20.25 -4.36
C GLN A 235 2.59 20.12 -2.85
N GLN A 236 2.45 21.21 -2.09
CA GLN A 236 2.53 21.22 -0.64
C GLN A 236 1.30 20.57 -0.01
N TRP A 237 1.50 19.89 1.12
CA TRP A 237 0.43 19.18 1.84
C TRP A 237 -0.26 20.09 2.86
N SER A 238 -0.66 21.29 2.41
CA SER A 238 -1.09 22.39 3.29
C SER A 238 -2.36 22.08 4.12
N GLN A 239 -3.23 21.23 3.58
CA GLN A 239 -4.49 20.82 4.22
C GLN A 239 -4.34 19.55 5.08
N MET A 240 -3.18 18.90 5.04
CA MET A 240 -2.96 17.61 5.70
C MET A 240 -3.09 17.76 7.21
N ARG A 241 -4.03 17.00 7.79
CA ARG A 241 -4.23 16.90 9.23
C ARG A 241 -3.73 15.58 9.78
N ARG A 242 -3.93 14.49 9.03
CA ARG A 242 -3.47 13.16 9.41
C ARG A 242 -2.86 12.42 8.25
N PHE A 243 -1.63 11.95 8.46
CA PHE A 243 -0.92 11.14 7.49
C PHE A 243 -0.46 9.84 8.13
N ARG A 244 -0.70 8.72 7.45
CA ARG A 244 -0.19 7.41 7.87
C ARG A 244 0.37 6.67 6.67
N LEU A 245 1.64 6.31 6.74
CA LEU A 245 2.30 5.47 5.76
C LEU A 245 2.78 4.17 6.41
N GLU A 246 2.21 3.06 5.94
CA GLU A 246 2.83 1.75 6.09
C GLU A 246 3.63 1.42 4.82
N PHE A 247 4.95 1.57 4.89
CA PHE A 247 5.82 1.25 3.77
C PHE A 247 6.22 -0.22 3.78
N HIS A 248 6.38 -0.80 2.60
CA HIS A 248 6.93 -2.16 2.47
C HIS A 248 8.46 -2.14 2.68
N THR A 249 9.03 -3.20 3.23
CA THR A 249 10.49 -3.31 3.44
C THR A 249 11.28 -3.39 2.12
N LEU A 250 10.68 -3.99 1.09
CA LEU A 250 11.12 -3.90 -0.31
C LEU A 250 10.93 -2.47 -0.87
N ARG A 251 11.95 -1.98 -1.57
CA ARG A 251 11.91 -0.75 -2.37
C ARG A 251 11.51 -1.04 -3.81
N PRO A 252 10.90 -0.08 -4.53
CA PRO A 252 10.52 -0.29 -5.93
C PRO A 252 11.70 -0.38 -6.89
N ASP A 253 12.90 0.03 -6.48
CA ASP A 253 14.14 -0.19 -7.24
C ASP A 253 14.66 -1.63 -7.13
N GLY A 254 14.03 -2.50 -6.34
CA GLY A 254 14.42 -3.89 -6.12
C GLY A 254 15.40 -4.11 -4.95
N ARG A 255 15.81 -3.04 -4.25
CA ARG A 255 16.64 -3.14 -3.03
C ARG A 255 15.77 -3.22 -1.78
N TRP A 256 16.36 -3.45 -0.60
CA TRP A 256 15.62 -3.55 0.66
C TRP A 256 16.00 -2.43 1.61
N TYR A 257 15.03 -1.86 2.33
CA TYR A 257 15.30 -0.90 3.41
C TYR A 257 16.04 -1.53 4.60
N PHE A 258 15.92 -2.84 4.75
CA PHE A 258 16.48 -3.62 5.84
C PHE A 258 17.34 -4.76 5.30
N VAL A 259 18.37 -5.13 6.05
CA VAL A 259 19.31 -6.23 5.78
C VAL A 259 19.22 -7.27 6.89
N GLY A 260 19.88 -8.41 6.69
CA GLY A 260 19.98 -9.43 7.73
C GLY A 260 20.74 -8.93 8.98
N PRO A 261 20.61 -9.62 10.12
CA PRO A 261 21.26 -9.25 11.38
C PRO A 261 22.79 -9.19 11.31
N GLY A 262 23.41 -9.99 10.43
CA GLY A 262 24.84 -9.94 10.11
C GLY A 262 25.20 -8.92 9.02
N GLY A 263 24.26 -8.10 8.57
CA GLY A 263 24.43 -7.16 7.45
C GLY A 263 24.21 -7.80 6.07
N GLU A 264 23.58 -8.97 6.01
CA GLU A 264 23.46 -9.74 4.77
C GLU A 264 22.44 -9.13 3.81
N ASP A 265 22.90 -8.95 2.58
CA ASP A 265 22.05 -8.54 1.47
C ASP A 265 22.51 -9.19 0.16
N PRO A 266 22.11 -10.44 -0.10
CA PRO A 266 22.70 -11.27 -1.16
C PRO A 266 22.47 -10.74 -2.59
N HIS A 267 21.54 -9.80 -2.77
CA HIS A 267 21.17 -9.24 -4.06
C HIS A 267 21.30 -7.72 -4.09
N ASP A 268 22.07 -7.13 -3.17
CA ASP A 268 22.32 -5.70 -3.21
C ASP A 268 23.23 -5.34 -4.38
N SER A 269 22.84 -4.30 -5.12
CA SER A 269 23.53 -3.83 -6.31
C SER A 269 23.29 -2.33 -6.44
N GLU A 270 24.31 -1.60 -6.91
CA GLU A 270 24.19 -0.17 -7.21
C GLU A 270 23.19 0.11 -8.34
N GLU A 271 23.03 -0.83 -9.27
CA GLU A 271 22.02 -0.75 -10.35
C GLU A 271 20.60 -1.07 -9.86
N GLY A 272 20.47 -1.49 -8.60
CA GLY A 272 19.24 -1.99 -8.01
C GLY A 272 18.92 -3.42 -8.45
N GLY A 273 17.62 -3.71 -8.50
CA GLY A 273 17.06 -4.98 -8.93
C GLY A 273 17.21 -5.24 -10.42
N TYR A 274 16.90 -6.46 -10.85
CA TYR A 274 17.03 -6.85 -12.25
C TYR A 274 16.05 -6.10 -13.16
N LYS A 275 16.43 -5.91 -14.41
CA LYS A 275 15.62 -5.23 -15.40
C LYS A 275 14.50 -6.13 -15.92
N ILE A 276 13.28 -5.61 -15.94
CA ILE A 276 12.12 -6.29 -16.52
C ILE A 276 12.22 -6.25 -18.05
N SER A 277 12.25 -7.44 -18.66
CA SER A 277 12.20 -7.68 -20.10
C SER A 277 10.77 -7.97 -20.58
N ASP A 278 10.45 -7.58 -21.81
CA ASP A 278 9.11 -7.76 -22.40
C ASP A 278 8.77 -9.22 -22.73
N THR A 279 9.76 -10.12 -22.71
CA THR A 279 9.62 -11.53 -23.08
C THR A 279 9.64 -12.49 -21.88
N GLU A 280 10.47 -12.22 -20.87
CA GLU A 280 10.65 -13.17 -19.75
C GLU A 280 9.77 -12.83 -18.55
N HIS A 281 9.33 -11.58 -18.44
CA HIS A 281 8.63 -11.08 -17.24
C HIS A 281 7.16 -10.74 -17.51
N TYR A 282 6.61 -11.25 -18.61
CA TYR A 282 5.20 -11.12 -18.97
C TYR A 282 4.54 -12.49 -19.11
N PRO A 283 3.25 -12.63 -18.70
CA PRO A 283 2.54 -13.88 -18.85
C PRO A 283 2.54 -14.35 -20.30
N ARG A 284 3.01 -15.58 -20.52
CA ARG A 284 3.03 -16.23 -21.83
C ARG A 284 1.61 -16.31 -22.41
N GLN A 285 1.51 -16.34 -23.74
CA GLN A 285 0.21 -16.45 -24.44
C GLN A 285 -0.22 -17.90 -24.66
N THR A 286 0.72 -18.83 -24.58
CA THR A 286 0.54 -20.27 -24.84
C THR A 286 1.30 -21.04 -23.78
N ASP A 287 0.75 -22.19 -23.39
CA ASP A 287 1.34 -23.10 -22.40
C ASP A 287 2.34 -24.03 -23.14
N PRO A 288 3.67 -23.90 -22.93
CA PRO A 288 4.65 -24.80 -23.52
C PRO A 288 4.65 -26.20 -22.86
N ASP A 289 5.40 -27.13 -23.45
CA ASP A 289 5.55 -28.49 -22.92
C ASP A 289 6.10 -28.52 -21.49
N GLU A 290 6.92 -27.53 -21.11
CA GLU A 290 7.42 -27.34 -19.74
C GLU A 290 6.28 -27.21 -18.71
N ASP A 291 5.19 -26.52 -19.07
CA ASP A 291 4.05 -26.33 -18.17
C ASP A 291 3.32 -27.66 -17.93
N MET A 292 3.29 -28.57 -18.91
CA MET A 292 2.73 -29.92 -18.73
C MET A 292 3.59 -30.79 -17.80
N GLU A 293 4.90 -30.59 -17.78
CA GLU A 293 5.79 -31.29 -16.85
C GLU A 293 5.59 -30.79 -15.42
N LEU A 294 5.48 -29.47 -15.24
CA LEU A 294 5.17 -28.84 -13.96
C LEU A 294 3.79 -29.23 -13.43
N ASP A 295 2.78 -29.32 -14.31
CA ASP A 295 1.44 -29.80 -13.96
C ASP A 295 1.48 -31.26 -13.49
N ARG A 296 2.33 -32.10 -14.10
CA ARG A 296 2.54 -33.48 -13.67
C ARG A 296 3.27 -33.55 -12.32
N GLU A 297 4.34 -32.77 -12.13
CA GLU A 297 5.06 -32.66 -10.86
C GLU A 297 4.08 -32.29 -9.72
N TYR A 298 3.23 -31.30 -9.96
CA TYR A 298 2.21 -30.89 -8.99
C TYR A 298 1.13 -31.97 -8.78
N GLY A 299 0.70 -32.67 -9.84
CA GLY A 299 -0.29 -33.74 -9.74
C GLY A 299 0.22 -34.99 -8.99
N ASP A 300 1.50 -35.31 -9.13
CA ASP A 300 2.14 -36.47 -8.49
C ASP A 300 2.40 -36.23 -6.99
N ASP A 301 2.68 -34.98 -6.58
CA ASP A 301 2.87 -34.59 -5.18
C ASP A 301 2.34 -33.17 -4.88
N PRO A 302 1.00 -32.99 -4.86
CA PRO A 302 0.39 -31.66 -4.65
C PRO A 302 0.63 -31.13 -3.22
N GLU A 303 0.92 -32.06 -2.32
CA GLU A 303 1.15 -31.88 -0.90
C GLU A 303 2.62 -32.07 -0.54
N CYS A 304 3.57 -31.78 -1.44
CA CYS A 304 4.99 -31.82 -1.10
C CYS A 304 5.29 -30.84 0.05
N PHE A 305 5.08 -31.28 1.28
CA PHE A 305 5.24 -30.58 2.54
C PHE A 305 6.71 -30.59 2.94
N VAL A 306 7.62 -30.31 2.01
CA VAL A 306 8.90 -29.80 2.46
C VAL A 306 8.54 -28.56 3.27
N GLU A 307 8.90 -28.53 4.55
CA GLU A 307 8.73 -27.35 5.42
C GLU A 307 9.48 -26.18 4.78
N TYR A 308 8.85 -25.52 3.80
CA TYR A 308 9.43 -24.39 3.13
C TYR A 308 9.23 -23.19 4.04
N ARG A 309 10.19 -23.02 4.95
CA ARG A 309 10.32 -21.81 5.74
C ARG A 309 10.89 -20.74 4.82
N LEU A 310 10.04 -19.77 4.45
CA LEU A 310 10.49 -18.58 3.74
C LEU A 310 11.57 -17.88 4.55
N ASP A 311 12.60 -17.38 3.89
CA ASP A 311 13.60 -16.53 4.53
C ASP A 311 13.04 -15.12 4.77
N MET A 312 12.44 -14.88 5.93
CA MET A 312 12.08 -13.54 6.41
C MET A 312 13.08 -13.10 7.47
N PHE A 313 14.16 -12.46 7.04
CA PHE A 313 15.33 -12.25 7.88
C PHE A 313 15.80 -10.79 7.95
N ARG A 314 15.24 -9.89 7.14
CA ARG A 314 15.71 -8.51 7.01
C ARG A 314 15.15 -7.64 8.14
N THR A 315 15.87 -7.58 9.26
CA THR A 315 15.48 -6.86 10.47
C THR A 315 16.33 -5.64 10.77
N GLU A 316 17.54 -5.53 10.21
CA GLU A 316 18.46 -4.43 10.52
C GLU A 316 18.29 -3.27 9.55
N PRO A 317 18.06 -2.02 10.00
CA PRO A 317 17.89 -0.89 9.10
C PRO A 317 19.17 -0.57 8.32
N CYS A 318 19.10 -0.55 6.99
CA CYS A 318 20.22 -0.13 6.16
C CYS A 318 20.24 1.39 6.05
N ARG A 319 21.22 2.03 6.70
CA ARG A 319 21.34 3.48 6.84
C ARG A 319 21.15 4.23 5.51
N ASP A 320 21.93 3.86 4.50
CA ASP A 320 21.96 4.53 3.19
C ASP A 320 20.61 4.46 2.46
N ARG A 321 19.77 3.48 2.81
CA ARG A 321 18.46 3.26 2.16
C ARG A 321 17.30 3.82 2.98
N ILE A 322 17.33 3.70 4.31
CA ILE A 322 16.22 4.13 5.19
C ILE A 322 16.30 5.61 5.57
N GLU A 323 17.50 6.16 5.73
CA GLU A 323 17.68 7.56 6.15
C GLU A 323 17.15 8.57 5.13
N PRO A 324 17.31 8.39 3.81
CA PRO A 324 16.68 9.28 2.84
C PRO A 324 15.15 9.34 2.97
N LEU A 325 14.51 8.20 3.26
CA LEU A 325 13.06 8.14 3.49
C LEU A 325 12.67 8.89 4.78
N LEU A 326 13.40 8.66 5.87
CA LEU A 326 13.18 9.35 7.15
C LEU A 326 13.42 10.87 7.04
N ALA A 327 14.47 11.28 6.34
CA ALA A 327 14.79 12.69 6.13
C ALA A 327 13.72 13.40 5.31
N ALA A 328 13.25 12.78 4.22
CA ALA A 328 12.16 13.30 3.40
C ALA A 328 10.86 13.41 4.22
N PHE A 329 10.55 12.39 5.03
CA PHE A 329 9.44 12.44 5.97
C PHE A 329 9.56 13.64 6.92
N ALA A 330 10.66 13.76 7.68
CA ALA A 330 10.86 14.86 8.63
C ALA A 330 10.75 16.25 7.98
N LYS A 331 11.38 16.45 6.82
CA LYS A 331 11.31 17.70 6.06
C LYS A 331 9.88 18.06 5.64
N SER A 332 9.08 17.06 5.29
CA SER A 332 7.67 17.27 4.93
C SER A 332 6.80 17.68 6.12
N LEU A 333 7.15 17.32 7.36
CA LEU A 333 6.36 17.65 8.56
C LEU A 333 6.51 19.11 9.02
N THR A 334 7.39 19.88 8.37
CA THR A 334 7.61 21.29 8.71
C THR A 334 6.33 22.11 8.53
N ARG A 335 6.21 23.19 9.30
CA ARG A 335 5.04 24.08 9.24
C ARG A 335 4.84 24.70 7.86
N ASP A 336 5.90 24.88 7.09
CA ASP A 336 5.84 25.44 5.74
C ASP A 336 5.18 24.48 4.75
N ASN A 337 5.19 23.17 5.03
CA ASN A 337 4.59 22.16 4.17
C ASN A 337 3.27 21.57 4.72
N MET A 338 3.20 21.27 6.03
CA MET A 338 1.99 20.73 6.68
C MET A 338 1.59 21.56 7.92
N PRO A 339 1.13 22.81 7.74
CA PRO A 339 0.75 23.70 8.84
C PRO A 339 -0.45 23.22 9.67
N SER A 340 -1.29 22.34 9.10
CA SER A 340 -2.53 21.85 9.70
C SER A 340 -2.39 20.48 10.38
N LEU A 341 -1.16 19.94 10.46
CA LEU A 341 -0.92 18.57 10.87
C LEU A 341 -1.22 18.35 12.36
N ASP A 342 -2.07 17.37 12.65
CA ASP A 342 -2.35 16.88 14.01
C ASP A 342 -1.42 15.72 14.37
N ASP A 343 -1.27 14.76 13.47
CA ASP A 343 -0.40 13.60 13.64
C ASP A 343 0.05 13.03 12.28
N ALA A 344 1.27 12.51 12.24
CA ALA A 344 1.82 11.81 11.09
C ALA A 344 2.61 10.57 11.52
N GLU A 345 2.56 9.52 10.71
CA GLU A 345 3.19 8.26 11.06
C GLU A 345 3.81 7.59 9.83
N LEU A 346 5.06 7.14 9.99
CA LEU A 346 5.81 6.36 9.01
C LEU A 346 6.30 5.08 9.68
N PHE A 347 5.85 3.92 9.22
CA PHE A 347 6.21 2.64 9.84
C PHE A 347 6.18 1.47 8.86
N THR A 348 6.78 0.37 9.29
CA THR A 348 6.67 -0.94 8.66
C THR A 348 6.59 -2.03 9.75
N HIS A 349 6.39 -3.28 9.32
CA HIS A 349 6.44 -4.44 10.21
C HIS A 349 7.63 -5.31 9.84
N LEU A 350 8.51 -5.56 10.81
CA LEU A 350 9.68 -6.41 10.66
C LEU A 350 9.42 -7.77 11.30
N TRP A 351 9.94 -8.82 10.68
CA TRP A 351 9.75 -10.20 11.09
C TRP A 351 11.07 -10.94 11.02
N TRP A 352 11.29 -11.81 12.01
CA TRP A 352 12.36 -12.79 12.02
C TRP A 352 11.74 -14.18 11.97
N TYR A 353 11.77 -14.78 10.77
CA TYR A 353 11.36 -16.14 10.50
C TYR A 353 12.31 -16.68 9.41
N PRO A 354 13.57 -16.97 9.77
CA PRO A 354 14.55 -17.54 8.84
C PRO A 354 14.17 -18.98 8.45
N SER A 355 14.70 -19.45 7.33
CA SER A 355 14.68 -20.86 6.96
C SER A 355 15.56 -21.71 7.89
N ASP A 356 15.37 -23.03 7.90
CA ASP A 356 16.18 -23.95 8.71
C ASP A 356 17.69 -23.78 8.46
N ASN A 357 18.08 -23.47 7.21
CA ASN A 357 19.48 -23.21 6.85
C ASN A 357 20.05 -21.99 7.58
N ARG A 358 19.21 -20.98 7.83
CA ARG A 358 19.58 -19.69 8.41
C ARG A 358 19.29 -19.64 9.92
N GLU A 359 18.44 -20.50 10.46
CA GLU A 359 18.27 -20.71 11.91
C GLU A 359 19.56 -21.20 12.58
N VAL A 360 20.38 -21.99 11.86
CA VAL A 360 21.67 -22.49 12.35
C VAL A 360 22.67 -21.37 12.63
N GLU A 361 22.48 -20.16 12.07
CA GLU A 361 23.36 -19.00 12.27
C GLU A 361 23.29 -18.42 13.71
N GLY A 362 22.31 -18.83 14.52
CA GLY A 362 22.33 -18.65 15.98
C GLY A 362 21.92 -17.25 16.49
N TYR A 363 21.13 -16.50 15.73
CA TYR A 363 20.61 -15.20 16.17
C TYR A 363 19.54 -15.35 17.27
N ASP A 364 19.80 -14.78 18.45
CA ASP A 364 18.91 -14.83 19.62
C ASP A 364 17.81 -13.76 19.56
N LEU A 365 17.01 -13.78 18.48
CA LEU A 365 15.88 -12.88 18.26
C LEU A 365 14.56 -13.58 18.66
N PRO A 366 13.60 -12.89 19.29
CA PRO A 366 12.32 -13.50 19.70
C PRO A 366 11.58 -14.08 18.48
N MET A 367 11.63 -15.41 18.37
CA MET A 367 11.55 -16.17 17.11
C MET A 367 10.20 -16.19 16.37
N LYS A 368 9.14 -15.49 16.81
CA LYS A 368 7.78 -15.76 16.28
C LYS A 368 6.86 -14.55 16.16
N LEU A 369 7.38 -13.35 16.36
CA LEU A 369 6.55 -12.17 16.47
C LEU A 369 7.09 -11.04 15.61
N GLY A 370 6.20 -10.42 14.85
CA GLY A 370 6.53 -9.24 14.09
C GLY A 370 6.43 -8.03 14.98
N HIS A 371 7.37 -7.12 14.83
CA HIS A 371 7.34 -5.86 15.55
C HIS A 371 7.13 -4.70 14.58
N ARG A 372 6.48 -3.67 15.11
CA ARG A 372 6.33 -2.40 14.42
C ARG A 372 7.65 -1.64 14.52
N TRP A 373 8.17 -1.21 13.38
CA TRP A 373 9.34 -0.35 13.28
C TRP A 373 8.94 0.98 12.65
N GLY A 374 9.25 2.11 13.26
CA GLY A 374 8.94 3.41 12.66
C GLY A 374 9.00 4.61 13.59
N VAL A 375 8.46 5.72 13.10
CA VAL A 375 8.43 7.02 13.76
C VAL A 375 7.05 7.66 13.63
N LYS A 376 6.59 8.32 14.70
CA LYS A 376 5.32 9.03 14.76
C LYS A 376 5.53 10.44 15.27
N PHE A 377 5.02 11.42 14.53
CA PHE A 377 4.91 12.80 14.96
C PHE A 377 3.52 13.07 15.52
N ILE A 378 3.45 13.76 16.65
CA ILE A 378 2.22 14.24 17.29
C ILE A 378 2.38 15.74 17.48
N ALA A 379 1.52 16.51 16.84
CA ALA A 379 1.52 17.96 16.98
C ALA A 379 1.14 18.37 18.41
N GLY A 380 1.76 19.45 18.87
CA GLY A 380 1.44 20.06 20.15
C GLY A 380 0.01 20.60 20.14
N ARG A 381 -0.79 20.31 21.18
CA ARG A 381 -2.12 20.89 21.32
C ARG A 381 -2.02 22.34 21.80
N GLY A 382 -2.26 23.29 20.90
CA GLY A 382 -2.79 24.60 21.26
C GLY A 382 -4.22 24.43 21.79
N GLY A 383 -4.62 25.21 22.79
CA GLY A 383 -5.87 25.05 23.55
C GLY A 383 -7.17 25.27 22.78
N GLU A 384 -7.44 24.52 21.71
CA GLU A 384 -8.70 24.52 20.98
C GLU A 384 -9.38 23.15 21.04
N LYS A 385 -9.71 22.70 22.25
CA LYS A 385 -10.83 21.76 22.39
C LYS A 385 -12.11 22.59 22.23
N LYS A 386 -12.91 22.31 21.19
CA LYS A 386 -14.34 22.63 21.17
C LYS A 386 -14.96 22.01 22.43
N MET A 387 -15.20 22.83 23.45
CA MET A 387 -15.83 22.42 24.69
C MET A 387 -17.34 22.44 24.55
N LYS A 388 -18.00 21.45 25.17
CA LYS A 388 -19.35 21.61 25.71
C LYS A 388 -19.26 22.59 26.87
N ASP A 389 -20.19 23.54 26.93
CA ASP A 389 -20.28 24.58 27.95
C ASP A 389 -20.19 23.97 29.36
N GLY A 390 -19.07 24.19 30.06
CA GLY A 390 -18.88 23.72 31.43
C GLY A 390 -17.47 23.91 32.02
N ASP A 391 -16.40 23.69 31.24
CA ASP A 391 -15.03 23.58 31.78
C ASP A 391 -14.00 24.57 31.17
N ALA A 392 -14.46 25.69 30.61
CA ALA A 392 -13.61 26.64 29.88
C ALA A 392 -12.48 27.27 30.74
N ALA A 393 -12.63 27.32 32.07
CA ALA A 393 -11.69 28.00 32.96
C ALA A 393 -10.43 27.17 33.31
N VAL A 394 -10.50 25.82 33.24
CA VAL A 394 -9.37 24.95 33.63
C VAL A 394 -8.46 24.63 32.44
N ALA A 395 -9.00 24.61 31.21
CA ALA A 395 -8.24 24.33 30.00
C ALA A 395 -7.42 25.52 29.47
N ALA A 396 -7.87 26.75 29.73
CA ALA A 396 -7.14 27.97 29.32
C ALA A 396 -5.81 28.19 30.07
N ALA A 397 -5.58 27.46 31.17
CA ALA A 397 -4.36 27.53 31.98
C ALA A 397 -3.36 26.40 31.72
N ALA A 398 -3.68 25.41 30.87
CA ALA A 398 -2.74 24.36 30.50
C ALA A 398 -1.76 24.90 29.45
N ALA A 399 -0.47 24.93 29.80
CA ALA A 399 0.58 25.31 28.85
C ALA A 399 0.46 24.44 27.58
N PRO A 400 0.65 25.03 26.38
CA PRO A 400 0.62 24.27 25.13
C PRO A 400 1.62 23.11 25.23
N THR A 401 1.13 21.89 25.00
CA THR A 401 2.01 20.72 25.02
C THR A 401 2.92 20.84 23.80
N PRO A 402 4.26 20.76 23.94
CA PRO A 402 5.15 20.80 22.80
C PRO A 402 4.89 19.60 21.88
N PRO A 403 5.17 19.70 20.57
CA PRO A 403 5.13 18.55 19.68
C PRO A 403 6.07 17.45 20.15
N VAL A 404 5.72 16.19 19.85
CA VAL A 404 6.47 15.01 20.24
C VAL A 404 6.75 14.14 19.02
N VAL A 405 7.96 13.62 18.92
CA VAL A 405 8.37 12.60 17.95
C VAL A 405 8.63 11.32 18.72
N GLN A 406 7.83 10.30 18.45
CA GLN A 406 7.91 8.98 19.07
C GLN A 406 8.64 8.02 18.13
N TRP A 407 9.69 7.39 18.63
CA TRP A 407 10.52 6.44 17.89
C TRP A 407 10.27 5.04 18.41
N GLN A 408 9.91 4.12 17.51
CA GLN A 408 9.79 2.69 17.81
C GLN A 408 10.75 1.94 16.90
N VAL A 409 12.05 2.01 17.21
CA VAL A 409 13.15 1.50 16.36
C VAL A 409 14.16 0.65 17.14
N GLY A 410 13.83 0.28 18.39
CA GLY A 410 14.70 -0.49 19.27
C GLY A 410 15.99 0.24 19.63
N ASN A 411 17.13 -0.46 19.48
CA ASN A 411 18.46 0.07 19.78
C ASN A 411 19.05 0.89 18.63
N TRP A 412 18.46 0.83 17.43
CA TRP A 412 18.96 1.58 16.28
C TRP A 412 18.80 3.09 16.48
N ARG A 413 19.77 3.88 15.99
CA ARG A 413 19.74 5.35 16.01
C ARG A 413 20.08 5.93 14.65
N PRO A 414 19.32 6.94 14.17
CA PRO A 414 19.63 7.65 12.94
C PRO A 414 20.94 8.44 13.06
N SER A 415 21.46 8.90 11.93
CA SER A 415 22.64 9.77 11.86
C SER A 415 22.33 11.11 12.51
N GLU A 416 23.37 11.85 12.91
CA GLU A 416 23.20 13.19 13.47
C GLU A 416 22.44 14.11 12.50
N GLU A 417 22.68 13.97 11.19
CA GLU A 417 21.99 14.72 10.15
C GLU A 417 20.48 14.47 10.18
N VAL A 418 20.06 13.20 10.16
CA VAL A 418 18.63 12.84 10.22
C VAL A 418 18.04 13.18 11.59
N MET A 419 18.77 12.93 12.67
CA MET A 419 18.33 13.23 14.03
C MET A 419 18.03 14.72 14.19
N SER A 420 18.90 15.60 13.67
CA SER A 420 18.73 17.06 13.75
C SER A 420 17.43 17.54 13.08
N LEU A 421 17.00 16.88 12.00
CA LEU A 421 15.74 17.17 11.33
C LEU A 421 14.55 16.89 12.26
N PHE A 422 14.55 15.76 12.98
CA PHE A 422 13.48 15.42 13.90
C PHE A 422 13.53 16.23 15.21
N GLU A 423 14.71 16.54 15.72
CA GLU A 423 14.88 17.41 16.90
C GLU A 423 14.29 18.80 16.66
N SER A 424 14.37 19.31 15.43
CA SER A 424 13.74 20.58 15.06
C SER A 424 12.20 20.55 15.12
N LEU A 425 11.58 19.36 15.05
CA LEU A 425 10.13 19.20 15.04
C LEU A 425 9.53 19.15 16.46
N GLY A 426 10.27 18.68 17.47
CA GLY A 426 9.73 18.54 18.82
C GLY A 426 10.58 17.70 19.77
N ARG A 427 9.99 17.37 20.93
CA ARG A 427 10.65 16.52 21.93
C ARG A 427 10.71 15.07 21.43
N GLN A 428 11.87 14.45 21.58
CA GLN A 428 12.10 13.06 21.17
C GLN A 428 11.72 12.11 22.30
N GLU A 429 10.94 11.08 21.97
CA GLU A 429 10.50 10.02 22.88
C GLU A 429 10.86 8.67 22.25
N TRP A 430 11.58 7.82 22.98
CA TRP A 430 11.98 6.49 22.53
C TRP A 430 11.08 5.46 23.20
N LEU A 431 10.27 4.78 22.39
CA LEU A 431 9.36 3.74 22.83
C LEU A 431 10.05 2.38 22.74
N ASP A 432 9.71 1.51 23.67
CA ASP A 432 10.16 0.12 23.63
C ASP A 432 9.59 -0.61 22.40
N LEU A 433 10.35 -1.57 21.88
CA LEU A 433 9.83 -2.49 20.87
C LEU A 433 8.80 -3.40 21.52
N GLU A 434 7.53 -3.15 21.22
CA GLU A 434 6.46 -4.08 21.57
C GLU A 434 6.42 -5.24 20.56
N TRP A 435 7.02 -6.37 20.93
CA TRP A 435 7.00 -7.60 20.13
C TRP A 435 5.61 -8.30 20.14
N ASP A 436 4.69 -7.93 21.03
CA ASP A 436 3.42 -8.66 21.19
C ASP A 436 2.19 -7.95 20.59
N ARG A 437 2.39 -6.84 19.86
CA ARG A 437 1.28 -6.01 19.32
C ARG A 437 1.07 -6.15 17.81
N TYR A 438 1.20 -7.35 17.25
CA TYR A 438 0.39 -7.66 16.06
C TYR A 438 -1.07 -7.73 16.52
N ARG A 439 -1.74 -6.57 16.57
CA ARG A 439 -3.12 -6.47 17.03
C ARG A 439 -4.00 -7.37 16.16
N CYS A 440 -4.35 -8.54 16.72
CA CYS A 440 -5.55 -9.31 16.41
C CYS A 440 -6.85 -8.54 16.82
N THR A 441 -6.77 -7.22 16.99
CA THR A 441 -7.91 -6.34 17.24
C THR A 441 -8.12 -5.51 15.99
N ALA A 442 -9.36 -5.48 15.49
CA ALA A 442 -9.78 -4.77 14.29
C ALA A 442 -9.02 -3.44 14.10
N GLY A 443 -8.03 -3.46 13.20
CA GLY A 443 -7.33 -2.26 12.77
C GLY A 443 -8.33 -1.36 12.06
N HIS A 444 -8.51 -0.16 12.58
CA HIS A 444 -9.22 0.88 11.87
C HIS A 444 -8.24 1.62 10.95
N ASP A 445 -8.66 1.89 9.72
CA ASP A 445 -8.00 2.91 8.92
C ASP A 445 -8.25 4.29 9.54
N LEU A 446 -7.53 5.31 9.07
CA LEU A 446 -7.74 6.69 9.52
C LEU A 446 -9.18 7.18 9.23
N LEU A 447 -9.88 6.55 8.29
CA LEU A 447 -11.29 6.83 7.99
C LEU A 447 -12.26 6.21 9.00
N GLY A 448 -11.78 5.48 10.01
CA GLY A 448 -12.59 4.85 11.05
C GLY A 448 -13.30 3.57 10.59
N ASN A 449 -13.06 3.13 9.36
CA ASN A 449 -13.67 1.93 8.82
C ASN A 449 -13.02 0.72 9.51
N SER A 450 -13.83 -0.13 10.14
CA SER A 450 -13.36 -1.43 10.61
C SER A 450 -13.16 -2.35 9.41
N GLU A 451 -12.09 -3.13 9.39
CA GLU A 451 -12.18 -4.45 8.78
C GLU A 451 -12.87 -5.35 9.80
N SER A 452 -13.92 -6.04 9.36
CA SER A 452 -14.57 -7.11 10.11
C SER A 452 -13.51 -8.00 10.75
N SER A 453 -13.77 -8.41 11.99
CA SER A 453 -12.87 -9.16 12.88
C SER A 453 -11.88 -10.06 12.14
N PRO A 454 -10.59 -10.08 12.55
CA PRO A 454 -9.75 -11.22 12.21
C PRO A 454 -10.47 -12.48 12.70
N ILE A 455 -10.67 -13.45 11.80
CA ILE A 455 -11.01 -14.82 12.18
C ILE A 455 -9.70 -15.51 12.50
#